data_AF-A0A8C5D2A2-F1
#
_entry.id   AF-A0A8C5D2A2-F1
#
_cell.length_a   1.000
_cell.length_b   1.000
_cell.length_c   1.000
_cell.angle_alpha   90.00
_cell.angle_beta   90.00
_cell.angle_gamma   90.00
#
_symmetry.space_group_name_H-M   'P 1'
#
loop_
_entity.id
_entity.type
_entity.pdbx_description
1 polymer ?
#
loop_
_entity_poly.entity_id
_entity_poly.type
_entity_poly.pdbx_seq_one_letter_code
_entity_poly.pdbx_strand_id
1 'polypeptide(L)'
;MRKTNSCLRGLFIGFNTLFAVIGCLMIFGTIKATAYSDQLSSVSPQGLVWSWVISIGILSISCLGIYAGYSEKIVPLKIFAGFMGVGMIIMIIFGIVMAAYKSQVSSVLENLPSDVVDYLMSNQETSESLKELQHSAYCCGVLGPEDWGTRIPDSCSCIYAGPGLEDLFGTSSCRSTPDGHDGPDEIYARPCREVIVIIVNLVFKIAMIFFFSFSFIALLSLVASLFMIHQVKRSDVGAPIPMKGY
;
A
#
# COMPACT_ATOMS: atom_id res chain seq x y z
N MET A 1 28.11 -24.43 -27.93
CA MET A 1 26.84 -23.97 -27.34
C MET A 1 27.11 -23.15 -26.09
N ARG A 2 27.19 -21.82 -26.17
CA ARG A 2 27.27 -20.99 -24.96
C ARG A 2 25.83 -20.76 -24.48
N LYS A 3 25.32 -21.74 -23.71
CA LYS A 3 24.01 -21.73 -23.06
C LYS A 3 23.85 -20.42 -22.28
N THR A 4 22.66 -19.83 -22.35
CA THR A 4 22.22 -18.84 -21.36
C THR A 4 22.57 -19.35 -19.97
N ASN A 5 23.13 -18.53 -19.07
CA ASN A 5 23.50 -18.97 -17.72
C ASN A 5 22.30 -19.69 -17.08
N SER A 6 22.35 -21.02 -16.97
CA SER A 6 21.20 -21.84 -16.56
C SER A 6 20.65 -21.40 -15.20
N CYS A 7 21.54 -20.91 -14.32
CA CYS A 7 21.20 -20.32 -13.03
C CYS A 7 20.38 -19.02 -13.17
N LEU A 8 20.80 -18.08 -14.02
CA LEU A 8 20.09 -16.81 -14.23
C LEU A 8 18.68 -17.05 -14.79
N ARG A 9 18.56 -17.98 -15.74
CA ARG A 9 17.26 -18.36 -16.32
C ARG A 9 16.36 -19.03 -15.28
N GLY A 10 16.90 -19.99 -14.52
CA GLY A 10 16.16 -20.66 -13.46
C GLY A 10 15.65 -19.67 -12.41
N LEU A 11 16.49 -18.72 -12.00
CA LEU A 11 16.12 -17.65 -11.07
C LEU A 11 15.05 -16.73 -11.64
N PHE A 12 15.18 -16.31 -12.91
CA PHE A 12 14.19 -15.47 -13.57
C PHE A 12 12.81 -16.15 -13.66
N ILE A 13 12.78 -17.42 -14.08
CA ILE A 13 11.53 -18.18 -14.15
C ILE A 13 10.96 -18.39 -12.74
N GLY A 14 11.78 -18.83 -11.78
CA GLY A 14 11.35 -19.06 -10.40
C GLY A 14 10.76 -17.82 -9.74
N PHE A 15 11.38 -16.65 -9.95
CA PHE A 15 10.88 -15.38 -9.45
C PHE A 15 9.51 -15.04 -10.04
N ASN A 16 9.36 -15.12 -11.38
CA ASN A 16 8.07 -14.86 -12.03
C ASN A 16 7.00 -15.90 -11.64
N THR A 17 7.36 -17.16 -11.39
CA THR A 17 6.45 -18.18 -10.85
C THR A 17 5.93 -17.79 -9.47
N LEU A 18 6.79 -17.24 -8.59
CA LEU A 18 6.36 -16.75 -7.28
C LEU A 18 5.33 -15.61 -7.40
N PHE A 19 5.54 -14.64 -8.31
CA PHE A 19 4.54 -13.60 -8.56
C PHE A 19 3.26 -14.14 -9.18
N ALA A 20 3.34 -15.17 -10.04
CA ALA A 20 2.16 -15.81 -10.58
C ALA A 20 1.32 -16.47 -9.46
N VAL A 21 1.96 -17.16 -8.52
CA VAL A 21 1.27 -17.74 -7.34
C VAL A 21 0.63 -16.63 -6.50
N ILE A 22 1.36 -15.54 -6.20
CA ILE A 22 0.80 -14.39 -5.49
C ILE A 22 -0.40 -13.81 -6.26
N GLY A 23 -0.28 -13.63 -7.57
CA GLY A 23 -1.37 -13.14 -8.43
C GLY A 23 -2.61 -14.04 -8.36
N CYS A 24 -2.44 -15.36 -8.40
CA CYS A 24 -3.56 -16.31 -8.24
C CYS A 24 -4.23 -16.19 -6.86
N LEU A 25 -3.44 -16.05 -5.78
CA LEU A 25 -3.96 -15.84 -4.43
C LEU A 25 -4.71 -14.50 -4.32
N MET A 26 -4.19 -13.44 -4.94
CA MET A 26 -4.86 -12.13 -4.97
C MET A 26 -6.17 -12.17 -5.76
N ILE A 27 -6.22 -12.88 -6.89
CA ILE A 27 -7.47 -13.08 -7.64
C ILE A 27 -8.48 -13.85 -6.79
N PHE A 28 -8.07 -14.93 -6.13
CA PHE A 28 -8.95 -15.69 -5.24
C PHE A 28 -9.50 -14.82 -4.11
N GLY A 29 -8.63 -14.03 -3.47
CA GLY A 29 -9.02 -13.05 -2.44
C GLY A 29 -9.99 -12.01 -2.98
N THR A 30 -9.74 -11.47 -4.18
CA THR A 30 -10.61 -10.47 -4.82
C THR A 30 -11.98 -11.07 -5.15
N ILE A 31 -12.06 -12.32 -5.66
CA ILE A 31 -13.32 -13.03 -5.91
C ILE A 31 -14.14 -13.13 -4.62
N LYS A 32 -13.50 -13.55 -3.52
CA LYS A 32 -14.14 -13.65 -2.21
C LYS A 32 -14.60 -12.27 -1.72
N ALA A 33 -13.77 -11.25 -1.83
CA ALA A 33 -14.12 -9.88 -1.45
C ALA A 33 -15.32 -9.35 -2.25
N THR A 34 -15.40 -9.62 -3.55
CA THR A 34 -16.59 -9.27 -4.36
C THR A 34 -17.83 -10.05 -3.92
N ALA A 35 -17.71 -11.35 -3.61
CA ALA A 35 -18.85 -12.18 -3.23
C ALA A 35 -19.46 -11.80 -1.88
N TYR A 36 -18.66 -11.26 -0.96
CA TYR A 36 -19.10 -10.82 0.37
C TYR A 36 -19.15 -9.29 0.49
N SER A 37 -19.10 -8.55 -0.62
CA SER A 37 -19.01 -7.09 -0.62
C SER A 37 -20.19 -6.43 0.09
N ASP A 38 -21.40 -6.98 -0.01
CA ASP A 38 -22.60 -6.47 0.68
C ASP A 38 -22.55 -6.64 2.22
N GLN A 39 -21.71 -7.56 2.72
CA GLN A 39 -21.53 -7.82 4.15
C GLN A 39 -20.33 -7.08 4.73
N LEU A 40 -19.40 -6.62 3.90
CA LEU A 40 -18.23 -5.86 4.33
C LEU A 40 -18.47 -4.37 4.06
N SER A 41 -18.98 -3.66 5.06
CA SER A 41 -19.17 -2.20 5.03
C SER A 41 -17.88 -1.40 4.75
N SER A 42 -16.71 -2.02 4.91
CA SER A 42 -15.39 -1.42 4.68
C SER A 42 -14.88 -1.53 3.23
N VAL A 43 -15.57 -2.27 2.36
CA VAL A 43 -15.11 -2.51 0.99
C VAL A 43 -15.80 -1.55 0.02
N SER A 44 -15.07 -0.52 -0.42
CA SER A 44 -15.59 0.41 -1.42
C SER A 44 -15.64 -0.23 -2.81
N PRO A 45 -16.66 0.05 -3.64
CA PRO A 45 -16.73 -0.43 -5.02
C PRO A 45 -15.50 -0.05 -5.85
N GLN A 46 -14.95 1.13 -5.60
CA GLN A 46 -13.73 1.62 -6.26
C GLN A 46 -12.50 0.79 -5.84
N GLY A 47 -12.37 0.44 -4.56
CA GLY A 47 -11.30 -0.41 -4.07
C GLY A 47 -11.32 -1.81 -4.70
N LEU A 48 -12.51 -2.39 -4.92
CA LEU A 48 -12.67 -3.67 -5.60
C LEU A 48 -12.19 -3.63 -7.05
N VAL A 49 -12.54 -2.58 -7.79
CA VAL A 49 -12.09 -2.41 -9.18
C VAL A 49 -10.56 -2.36 -9.24
N TRP A 50 -9.93 -1.56 -8.36
CA TRP A 50 -8.47 -1.49 -8.28
C TRP A 50 -7.84 -2.83 -7.89
N SER A 51 -8.45 -3.57 -6.96
CA SER A 51 -7.99 -4.92 -6.57
C SER A 51 -7.98 -5.88 -7.77
N TRP A 52 -9.03 -5.86 -8.60
CA TRP A 52 -9.09 -6.65 -9.84
C TRP A 52 -7.99 -6.27 -10.83
N VAL A 53 -7.81 -4.97 -11.09
CA VAL A 53 -6.79 -4.47 -12.01
C VAL A 53 -5.39 -4.89 -11.56
N ILE A 54 -5.07 -4.74 -10.28
CA ILE A 54 -3.77 -5.10 -9.73
C ILE A 54 -3.56 -6.63 -9.80
N SER A 55 -4.55 -7.42 -9.40
CA SER A 55 -4.45 -8.88 -9.37
C SER A 55 -4.26 -9.48 -10.77
N ILE A 56 -5.07 -9.04 -11.74
CA ILE A 56 -4.95 -9.45 -13.13
C ILE A 56 -3.63 -8.96 -13.73
N GLY A 57 -3.22 -7.72 -13.42
CA GLY A 57 -1.97 -7.15 -13.91
C GLY A 57 -0.74 -7.94 -13.44
N ILE A 58 -0.65 -8.24 -12.14
CA ILE A 58 0.44 -9.05 -11.57
C ILE A 58 0.47 -10.42 -12.22
N LEU A 59 -0.67 -11.12 -12.30
CA LEU A 59 -0.72 -12.45 -12.92
C LEU A 59 -0.30 -12.40 -14.40
N SER A 60 -0.79 -11.42 -15.15
CA SER A 60 -0.50 -11.29 -16.59
C SER A 60 0.98 -11.04 -16.86
N ILE A 61 1.59 -10.10 -16.12
CA ILE A 61 3.02 -9.78 -16.25
C ILE A 61 3.87 -10.98 -15.84
N SER A 62 3.46 -11.71 -14.79
CA SER A 62 4.16 -12.91 -14.31
C SER A 62 4.11 -14.04 -15.33
N CYS A 63 2.94 -14.32 -15.90
CA CYS A 63 2.78 -15.31 -16.98
C CYS A 63 3.61 -14.94 -18.21
N LEU A 64 3.65 -13.66 -18.58
CA LEU A 64 4.52 -13.16 -19.64
C LEU A 64 5.99 -13.39 -19.32
N GLY A 65 6.43 -13.13 -18.07
CA GLY A 65 7.80 -13.37 -17.61
C GLY A 65 8.18 -14.85 -17.69
N ILE A 66 7.31 -15.75 -17.22
CA ILE A 66 7.50 -17.20 -17.33
C ILE A 66 7.63 -17.61 -18.81
N TYR A 67 6.70 -17.15 -19.66
CA TYR A 67 6.71 -17.43 -21.09
C TYR A 67 7.98 -16.91 -21.77
N ALA A 68 8.42 -15.69 -21.44
CA ALA A 68 9.65 -15.10 -21.95
C ALA A 68 10.89 -15.91 -21.53
N GLY A 69 10.89 -16.43 -20.30
CA GLY A 69 11.95 -17.29 -19.77
C GLY A 69 12.04 -18.65 -20.47
N TYR A 70 10.90 -19.24 -20.84
CA TYR A 70 10.86 -20.54 -21.55
C TYR A 70 11.11 -20.42 -23.05
N SER A 71 10.54 -19.41 -23.69
CA SER A 71 10.50 -19.32 -25.15
C SER A 71 11.86 -19.14 -25.81
N GLU A 72 12.86 -18.61 -25.09
CA GLU A 72 14.19 -18.25 -25.60
C GLU A 72 14.16 -17.30 -26.83
N LYS A 73 13.00 -16.73 -27.14
CA LYS A 73 12.81 -15.77 -28.23
C LYS A 73 13.06 -14.36 -27.71
N ILE A 74 13.74 -13.56 -28.52
CA ILE A 74 14.08 -12.18 -28.16
C ILE A 74 12.84 -11.27 -28.01
N VAL A 75 11.76 -11.55 -28.75
CA VAL A 75 10.54 -10.74 -28.78
C VAL A 75 9.79 -10.72 -27.43
N PRO A 76 9.36 -11.86 -26.85
CA PRO A 76 8.66 -11.84 -25.56
C PRO A 76 9.50 -11.24 -24.43
N LEU A 77 10.81 -11.44 -24.48
CA LEU A 77 11.75 -10.89 -23.51
C LEU A 77 11.87 -9.36 -23.60
N LYS A 78 11.82 -8.80 -24.82
CA LYS A 78 11.74 -7.34 -25.05
C LYS A 78 10.42 -6.76 -24.57
N ILE A 79 9.30 -7.44 -24.82
CA ILE A 79 7.98 -7.00 -24.35
C ILE A 79 7.95 -6.95 -22.83
N PHE A 80 8.39 -8.02 -22.17
CA PHE A 80 8.51 -8.08 -20.71
C PHE A 80 9.42 -6.96 -20.18
N ALA A 81 10.61 -6.78 -20.75
CA ALA A 81 11.52 -5.70 -20.38
C ALA A 81 10.87 -4.31 -20.53
N GLY A 82 10.09 -4.09 -21.59
CA GLY A 82 9.33 -2.85 -21.80
C GLY A 82 8.34 -2.59 -20.66
N PHE A 83 7.53 -3.60 -20.29
CA PHE A 83 6.60 -3.49 -19.16
C PHE A 83 7.32 -3.21 -17.83
N MET A 84 8.43 -3.91 -17.55
CA MET A 84 9.19 -3.66 -16.33
C MET A 84 9.80 -2.25 -16.30
N GLY A 85 10.30 -1.75 -17.44
CA GLY A 85 10.84 -0.40 -17.54
C GLY A 85 9.78 0.68 -17.34
N VAL A 86 8.62 0.55 -18.00
CA VAL A 86 7.49 1.48 -17.83
C VAL A 86 6.96 1.43 -16.39
N GLY A 87 6.76 0.23 -15.85
CA GLY A 87 6.31 0.03 -14.47
C GLY A 87 7.27 0.63 -13.45
N MET A 88 8.58 0.46 -13.64
CA MET A 88 9.60 1.08 -12.78
C MET A 88 9.49 2.60 -12.77
N ILE A 89 9.39 3.24 -13.94
CA ILE A 89 9.27 4.71 -14.04
C ILE A 89 8.00 5.18 -13.32
N ILE A 90 6.87 4.51 -13.55
CA ILE A 90 5.59 4.82 -12.89
C ILE A 90 5.73 4.70 -11.37
N MET A 91 6.30 3.61 -10.86
CA MET A 91 6.47 3.39 -9.41
C MET A 91 7.39 4.44 -8.77
N ILE A 92 8.46 4.86 -9.46
CA ILE A 92 9.33 5.94 -8.97
C ILE A 92 8.56 7.26 -8.89
N ILE A 93 7.79 7.62 -9.92
CA ILE A 93 6.98 8.84 -9.93
C ILE A 93 5.99 8.82 -8.76
N PHE A 94 5.24 7.73 -8.58
CA PHE A 94 4.32 7.60 -7.44
C PHE A 94 5.05 7.67 -6.09
N GLY A 95 6.21 7.02 -5.96
CA GLY A 95 7.03 7.11 -4.75
C GLY A 95 7.45 8.54 -4.41
N ILE A 96 7.87 9.33 -5.41
CA ILE A 96 8.24 10.75 -5.23
C ILE A 96 7.01 11.59 -4.89
N VAL A 97 5.90 11.42 -5.62
CA VAL A 97 4.64 12.15 -5.35
C VAL A 97 4.15 11.87 -3.94
N MET A 98 4.16 10.61 -3.49
CA MET A 98 3.77 10.23 -2.14
C MET A 98 4.68 10.83 -1.07
N ALA A 99 6.00 10.89 -1.32
CA ALA A 99 6.93 11.54 -0.40
C ALA A 99 6.68 13.05 -0.30
N ALA A 100 6.39 13.73 -1.41
CA ALA A 100 6.03 15.15 -1.43
C ALA A 100 4.69 15.38 -0.73
N TYR A 101 3.70 14.52 -0.97
CA TYR A 101 2.38 14.61 -0.34
C TYR A 101 2.45 14.39 1.17
N LYS A 102 3.30 13.45 1.64
CA LYS A 102 3.57 13.27 3.08
C LYS A 102 3.97 14.59 3.73
N SER A 103 4.89 15.33 3.13
CA SER A 103 5.37 16.61 3.69
C SER A 103 4.24 17.64 3.81
N GLN A 104 3.34 17.70 2.84
CA GLN A 104 2.19 18.62 2.86
C GLN A 104 1.15 18.20 3.90
N VAL A 105 0.84 16.91 3.97
CA VAL A 105 -0.11 16.40 4.98
C VAL A 105 0.45 16.60 6.38
N SER A 106 1.73 16.33 6.62
CA SER A 106 2.35 16.57 7.93
C SER A 106 2.28 18.03 8.35
N SER A 107 2.51 18.99 7.45
CA SER A 107 2.44 20.42 7.82
C SER A 107 1.02 20.89 8.13
N VAL A 108 0.02 20.39 7.38
CA VAL A 108 -1.40 20.66 7.64
C VAL A 108 -1.84 20.04 8.97
N LEU A 109 -1.40 18.80 9.24
CA LEU A 109 -1.76 18.11 10.47
C LEU A 109 -1.06 18.73 11.69
N GLU A 110 0.14 19.28 11.51
CA GLU A 110 0.83 20.05 12.55
C GLU A 110 0.10 21.35 12.90
N ASN A 111 -0.48 22.03 11.90
CA ASN A 111 -1.18 23.30 12.06
C ASN A 111 -2.61 23.18 11.50
N LEU A 112 -3.42 22.36 12.16
CA LEU A 112 -4.81 22.12 11.76
C LEU A 112 -5.61 23.44 11.80
N PRO A 113 -6.14 23.92 10.66
CA PRO A 113 -7.00 25.09 10.62
C PRO A 113 -8.30 24.83 11.38
N SER A 114 -8.87 25.86 12.01
CA SER A 114 -10.19 25.79 12.68
C SER A 114 -11.26 25.26 11.74
N ASP A 115 -11.28 25.72 10.49
CA ASP A 115 -12.27 25.32 9.48
C ASP A 115 -12.24 23.82 9.19
N VAL A 116 -11.07 23.18 9.29
CA VAL A 116 -10.91 21.74 9.11
C VAL A 116 -11.43 20.98 10.31
N VAL A 117 -11.14 21.45 11.52
CA VAL A 117 -11.68 20.87 12.75
C VAL A 117 -13.20 20.99 12.74
N ASP A 118 -13.74 22.17 12.45
CA ASP A 118 -15.19 22.40 12.36
C ASP A 118 -15.86 21.50 11.32
N TYR A 119 -15.23 21.31 10.15
CA TYR A 119 -15.71 20.37 9.15
C TYR A 119 -15.71 18.92 9.67
N LEU A 120 -14.63 18.48 10.31
CA LEU A 120 -14.52 17.11 10.85
C LEU A 120 -15.56 16.84 11.95
N MET A 121 -15.87 17.85 12.76
CA MET A 121 -16.83 17.75 13.86
C MET A 121 -18.28 17.85 13.38
N SER A 122 -18.56 18.66 12.36
CA SER A 122 -19.92 18.90 11.84
C SER A 122 -20.40 17.87 10.83
N ASN A 123 -19.50 17.24 10.07
CA ASN A 123 -19.87 16.20 9.13
C ASN A 123 -20.11 14.87 9.86
N GLN A 124 -21.28 14.26 9.62
CA GLN A 124 -21.70 13.05 10.33
C GLN A 124 -20.75 11.87 10.13
N GLU A 125 -20.29 11.62 8.90
CA GLU A 125 -19.41 10.48 8.59
C GLU A 125 -18.05 10.63 9.29
N THR A 126 -17.48 11.85 9.28
CA THR A 126 -16.20 12.12 9.92
C THR A 126 -16.31 12.15 11.44
N SER A 127 -17.43 12.66 11.97
CA SER A 127 -17.72 12.67 13.40
C SER A 127 -17.91 11.25 13.94
N GLU A 128 -18.62 10.39 13.22
CA GLU A 128 -18.77 8.97 13.57
C GLU A 128 -17.42 8.24 13.52
N SER A 129 -16.64 8.43 12.46
CA SER A 129 -15.29 7.87 12.34
C SER A 129 -14.35 8.34 13.46
N LEU A 130 -14.47 9.60 13.88
CA LEU A 130 -13.72 10.16 14.99
C LEU A 130 -14.11 9.49 16.32
N LYS A 131 -15.41 9.24 16.56
CA LYS A 131 -15.88 8.54 17.76
C LYS A 131 -15.35 7.10 17.82
N GLU A 132 -15.31 6.39 16.70
CA GLU A 132 -14.70 5.05 16.62
C GLU A 132 -13.19 5.10 16.92
N LEU A 133 -12.50 6.10 16.38
CA LEU A 133 -11.08 6.30 16.64
C LEU A 133 -10.82 6.61 18.12
N GLN A 134 -11.61 7.49 18.73
CA GLN A 134 -11.50 7.85 20.14
C GLN A 134 -11.61 6.63 21.07
N HIS A 135 -12.59 5.76 20.79
CA HIS A 135 -12.77 4.52 21.54
C HIS A 135 -11.59 3.56 21.35
N SER A 136 -11.06 3.47 20.13
CA SER A 136 -10.02 2.48 19.77
C SER A 136 -8.60 2.93 20.11
N ALA A 137 -8.35 4.24 20.17
CA ALA A 137 -7.02 4.84 20.29
C ALA A 137 -6.87 5.76 21.51
N TYR A 138 -7.86 5.76 22.42
CA TYR A 138 -7.80 6.42 23.72
C TYR A 138 -7.46 7.91 23.63
N CYS A 139 -8.17 8.61 22.74
CA CYS A 139 -8.05 10.05 22.55
C CYS A 139 -9.43 10.71 22.60
N CYS A 140 -9.49 12.03 22.78
CA CYS A 140 -10.76 12.76 22.78
C CYS A 140 -10.64 14.09 22.04
N GLY A 141 -11.53 14.29 21.06
CA GLY A 141 -11.54 15.46 20.19
C GLY A 141 -10.34 15.53 19.24
N VAL A 142 -10.37 16.43 18.28
CA VAL A 142 -9.31 16.56 17.27
C VAL A 142 -8.09 17.24 17.88
N LEU A 143 -8.27 18.47 18.37
CA LEU A 143 -7.30 19.26 19.12
C LEU A 143 -7.49 19.10 20.63
N GLY A 144 -8.70 18.78 21.07
CA GLY A 144 -9.03 18.51 22.46
C GLY A 144 -10.52 18.24 22.67
N PRO A 145 -10.92 17.81 23.88
CA PRO A 145 -12.33 17.53 24.20
C PRO A 145 -13.26 18.73 24.02
N GLU A 146 -12.72 19.95 24.11
CA GLU A 146 -13.46 21.20 23.92
C GLU A 146 -14.03 21.34 22.50
N ASP A 147 -13.49 20.61 21.52
CA ASP A 147 -14.00 20.59 20.14
C ASP A 147 -15.46 20.13 20.08
N TRP A 148 -15.91 19.31 21.04
CA TRP A 148 -17.29 18.83 21.13
C TRP A 148 -18.27 19.88 21.68
N GLY A 149 -17.79 21.08 22.02
CA GLY A 149 -18.59 22.10 22.69
C GLY A 149 -19.04 21.61 24.05
N THR A 150 -20.30 21.83 24.42
CA THR A 150 -20.82 21.52 25.76
C THR A 150 -21.20 20.05 25.97
N ARG A 151 -21.22 19.21 24.93
CA ARG A 151 -21.65 17.81 25.01
C ARG A 151 -20.56 16.87 24.53
N ILE A 152 -19.82 16.30 25.46
CA ILE A 152 -18.75 15.36 25.15
C ILE A 152 -19.36 13.96 24.96
N PRO A 153 -19.07 13.28 23.84
CA PRO A 153 -19.65 11.96 23.58
C PRO A 153 -19.03 10.87 24.47
N ASP A 154 -19.80 9.81 24.72
CA ASP A 154 -19.35 8.64 25.49
C ASP A 154 -18.12 7.94 24.90
N SER A 155 -17.82 8.15 23.60
CA SER A 155 -16.59 7.66 22.96
C SER A 155 -15.31 8.28 23.55
N CYS A 156 -15.41 9.40 24.27
CA CYS A 156 -14.31 9.99 25.03
C CYS A 156 -14.14 9.39 26.43
N SER A 157 -15.08 8.55 26.89
CA SER A 157 -15.08 7.99 28.23
C SER A 157 -13.78 7.26 28.50
N CYS A 158 -13.07 7.68 29.55
CA CYS A 158 -11.76 7.14 29.83
C CYS A 158 -11.87 5.75 30.44
N ILE A 159 -11.22 4.78 29.78
CA ILE A 159 -11.00 3.45 30.34
C ILE A 159 -9.50 3.31 30.59
N TYR A 160 -9.13 2.92 31.80
CA TYR A 160 -7.76 2.54 32.11
C TYR A 160 -7.41 1.31 31.28
N ALA A 161 -6.54 1.48 30.28
CA ALA A 161 -6.16 0.39 29.39
C ALA A 161 -5.44 -0.69 30.21
N GLY A 162 -5.89 -1.94 30.10
CA GLY A 162 -5.20 -3.09 30.68
C GLY A 162 -3.91 -3.42 29.91
N PRO A 163 -2.99 -4.20 30.50
CA PRO A 163 -1.72 -4.55 29.88
C PRO A 163 -1.97 -5.33 28.57
N GLY A 164 -1.62 -4.73 27.43
CA GLY A 164 -1.70 -5.37 26.11
C GLY A 164 -1.96 -4.45 24.91
N LEU A 165 -2.69 -3.33 25.08
CA LEU A 165 -2.95 -2.34 24.02
C LEU A 165 -2.08 -1.08 24.15
N GLU A 166 -1.00 -1.14 24.94
CA GLU A 166 -0.16 0.01 25.28
C GLU A 166 0.93 0.30 24.22
N ASP A 167 1.21 -0.65 23.34
CA ASP A 167 2.47 -0.67 22.57
C ASP A 167 2.41 0.09 21.22
N LEU A 168 1.21 0.38 20.69
CA LEU A 168 1.05 1.14 19.44
C LEU A 168 0.67 2.62 19.65
N PHE A 169 -0.12 2.92 20.67
CA PHE A 169 -0.69 4.25 20.88
C PHE A 169 -0.33 4.86 22.26
N GLY A 170 0.34 4.13 23.15
CA GLY A 170 0.72 4.62 24.48
C GLY A 170 -0.36 4.40 25.55
N THR A 171 -0.03 4.75 26.80
CA THR A 171 -0.92 4.62 27.96
C THR A 171 -2.08 5.63 27.90
N SER A 172 -3.30 5.20 28.25
CA SER A 172 -4.42 6.13 28.36
C SER A 172 -4.21 7.04 29.58
N SER A 173 -4.06 8.34 29.34
CA SER A 173 -4.07 9.35 30.39
C SER A 173 -5.47 9.94 30.48
N CYS A 174 -6.08 9.88 31.66
CA CYS A 174 -7.42 10.39 31.93
C CYS A 174 -7.37 11.77 32.59
N ARG A 175 -8.36 12.61 32.31
CA ARG A 175 -8.64 13.84 33.07
C ARG A 175 -10.14 13.93 33.38
N SER A 176 -10.50 14.63 34.44
CA SER A 176 -11.90 14.93 34.75
C SER A 176 -12.51 15.81 33.66
N THR A 177 -13.80 15.60 33.39
CA THR A 177 -14.55 16.44 32.46
C THR A 177 -14.64 17.89 32.97
N PRO A 178 -14.42 18.90 32.12
CA PRO A 178 -14.49 20.30 32.55
C PRO A 178 -15.87 20.68 33.07
N ASP A 179 -15.91 21.54 34.10
CA ASP A 179 -17.16 22.04 34.68
C ASP A 179 -18.05 22.68 33.60
N GLY A 180 -19.35 22.36 33.63
CA GLY A 180 -20.35 22.88 32.69
C GLY A 180 -20.46 22.14 31.36
N HIS A 181 -19.80 20.99 31.21
CA HIS A 181 -19.95 20.08 30.07
C HIS A 181 -20.76 18.84 30.47
N ASP A 182 -21.71 18.43 29.61
CA ASP A 182 -22.42 17.16 29.73
C ASP A 182 -21.55 16.03 29.15
N GLY A 183 -21.49 14.88 29.82
CA GLY A 183 -20.74 13.72 29.34
C GLY A 183 -20.27 12.79 30.47
N PRO A 184 -19.32 11.86 30.19
CA PRO A 184 -18.74 10.98 31.20
C PRO A 184 -17.90 11.75 32.23
N ASP A 185 -17.74 11.22 33.44
CA ASP A 185 -17.01 11.89 34.54
C ASP A 185 -15.49 12.02 34.25
N GLU A 186 -14.90 11.00 33.61
CA GLU A 186 -13.49 10.98 33.18
C GLU A 186 -13.40 10.81 31.66
N ILE A 187 -12.51 11.59 31.04
CA ILE A 187 -12.27 11.60 29.60
C ILE A 187 -10.79 11.42 29.27
N TYR A 188 -10.48 10.92 28.07
CA TYR A 188 -9.10 10.87 27.59
C TYR A 188 -8.49 12.28 27.52
N ALA A 189 -7.34 12.48 28.17
CA ALA A 189 -6.60 13.73 28.18
C ALA A 189 -5.85 14.00 26.85
N ARG A 190 -5.63 12.94 26.05
CA ARG A 190 -4.86 13.01 24.81
C ARG A 190 -5.73 13.44 23.62
N PRO A 191 -5.27 14.39 22.79
CA PRO A 191 -5.98 14.78 21.57
C PRO A 191 -5.78 13.76 20.43
N CYS A 192 -6.81 13.56 19.60
CA CYS A 192 -6.73 12.58 18.50
C CYS A 192 -5.79 13.00 17.38
N ARG A 193 -5.46 14.30 17.25
CA ARG A 193 -4.44 14.78 16.30
C ARG A 193 -3.12 14.00 16.42
N GLU A 194 -2.66 13.72 17.64
CA GLU A 194 -1.42 12.96 17.84
C GLU A 194 -1.50 11.54 17.28
N VAL A 195 -2.62 10.87 17.54
CA VAL A 195 -2.91 9.53 17.02
C VAL A 195 -2.97 9.55 15.50
N ILE A 196 -3.68 10.54 14.92
CA ILE A 196 -3.83 10.70 13.48
C ILE A 196 -2.45 10.93 12.83
N VAL A 197 -1.58 11.76 13.44
CA VAL A 197 -0.21 11.98 12.97
C VAL A 197 0.58 10.66 12.93
N ILE A 198 0.45 9.82 13.96
CA ILE A 198 1.11 8.50 14.01
C ILE A 198 0.61 7.60 12.89
N ILE A 199 -0.72 7.46 12.75
CA ILE A 199 -1.35 6.62 11.73
C ILE A 199 -0.95 7.09 10.32
N VAL A 200 -1.10 8.38 10.04
CA VAL A 200 -0.78 8.97 8.74
C VAL A 200 0.70 8.75 8.40
N ASN A 201 1.61 9.01 9.34
CA ASN A 201 3.04 8.78 9.13
C ASN A 201 3.35 7.29 8.87
N LEU A 202 2.69 6.38 9.59
CA LEU A 202 2.84 4.94 9.39
C LEU A 202 2.35 4.52 8.00
N VAL A 203 1.18 4.98 7.58
CA VAL A 203 0.60 4.72 6.25
C VAL A 203 1.53 5.23 5.14
N PHE A 204 2.00 6.47 5.23
CA PHE A 204 2.96 7.02 4.26
C PHE A 204 4.27 6.24 4.24
N LYS A 205 4.79 5.84 5.41
CA LYS A 205 6.03 5.06 5.49
C LYS A 205 5.88 3.70 4.81
N ILE A 206 4.79 2.99 5.09
CA ILE A 206 4.48 1.69 4.46
C ILE A 206 4.32 1.86 2.95
N ALA A 207 3.56 2.86 2.50
CA ALA A 207 3.35 3.14 1.09
C ALA A 207 4.66 3.46 0.35
N MET A 208 5.52 4.30 0.92
CA MET A 208 6.84 4.60 0.34
C MET A 208 7.70 3.33 0.25
N ILE A 209 7.80 2.54 1.32
CA ILE A 209 8.55 1.27 1.32
C ILE A 209 8.03 0.34 0.22
N PHE A 210 6.72 0.25 0.06
CA PHE A 210 6.09 -0.55 -0.98
C PHE A 210 6.52 -0.08 -2.38
N PHE A 211 6.34 1.20 -2.72
CA PHE A 211 6.70 1.72 -4.06
C PHE A 211 8.19 1.56 -4.38
N PHE A 212 9.08 1.88 -3.43
CA PHE A 212 10.52 1.71 -3.64
C PHE A 212 10.93 0.24 -3.80
N SER A 213 10.32 -0.67 -3.02
CA SER A 213 10.59 -2.11 -3.14
C SER A 213 10.16 -2.66 -4.49
N PHE A 214 8.97 -2.28 -4.98
CA PHE A 214 8.49 -2.66 -6.30
C PHE A 214 9.36 -2.09 -7.42
N SER A 215 9.81 -0.83 -7.30
CA SER A 215 10.75 -0.25 -8.26
C SER A 215 12.08 -1.00 -8.30
N PHE A 216 12.61 -1.38 -7.13
CA PHE A 216 13.86 -2.14 -7.05
C PHE A 216 13.71 -3.54 -7.67
N ILE A 217 12.61 -4.22 -7.37
CA ILE A 217 12.25 -5.51 -8.00
C ILE A 217 12.17 -5.35 -9.53
N ALA A 218 11.49 -4.31 -10.01
CA ALA A 218 11.34 -4.05 -11.44
C ALA A 218 12.69 -3.82 -12.13
N LEU A 219 13.60 -3.09 -11.48
CA LEU A 219 14.96 -2.88 -11.96
C LEU A 219 15.72 -4.21 -12.08
N LEU A 220 15.67 -5.07 -11.06
CA LEU A 220 16.34 -6.38 -11.10
C LEU A 220 15.78 -7.26 -12.22
N SER A 221 14.45 -7.30 -12.39
CA SER A 221 13.80 -8.05 -13.47
C SER A 221 14.13 -7.48 -14.86
N LEU A 222 14.25 -6.16 -14.98
CA LEU A 222 14.66 -5.49 -16.21
C LEU A 222 16.11 -5.86 -16.56
N VAL A 223 17.03 -5.73 -15.62
CA VAL A 223 18.45 -6.07 -15.81
C VAL A 223 18.61 -7.55 -16.19
N ALA A 224 17.94 -8.47 -15.48
CA ALA A 224 17.95 -9.88 -15.81
C ALA A 224 17.43 -10.15 -17.23
N SER A 225 16.35 -9.48 -17.63
CA SER A 225 15.77 -9.59 -18.97
C SER A 225 16.73 -9.07 -20.04
N LEU A 226 17.38 -7.91 -19.82
CA LEU A 226 18.39 -7.38 -20.74
C LEU A 226 19.59 -8.32 -20.87
N PHE A 227 20.07 -8.91 -19.77
CA PHE A 227 21.14 -9.93 -19.84
C PHE A 227 20.71 -11.16 -20.66
N MET A 228 19.49 -11.65 -20.45
CA MET A 228 18.96 -12.76 -21.25
C MET A 228 18.81 -12.38 -22.73
N ILE A 229 18.37 -11.15 -23.06
CA ILE A 229 18.27 -10.65 -24.44
C ILE A 229 19.65 -10.67 -25.10
N HIS A 230 20.68 -10.17 -24.41
CA HIS A 230 22.05 -10.18 -24.93
C HIS A 230 22.58 -11.60 -25.16
N GLN A 231 22.26 -12.54 -24.25
CA GLN A 231 22.69 -13.94 -24.38
C GLN A 231 22.01 -14.65 -25.57
N VAL A 232 20.71 -14.42 -25.77
CA VAL A 232 19.96 -14.94 -26.93
C VAL A 232 20.52 -14.36 -28.23
N LYS A 233 20.67 -13.03 -28.31
CA LYS A 233 21.20 -12.36 -29.52
C LYS A 233 22.60 -12.84 -29.90
N ARG A 234 23.48 -13.04 -28.91
CA ARG A 234 24.83 -13.57 -29.15
C ARG A 234 24.81 -15.01 -29.65
N SER A 235 23.84 -15.80 -29.20
CA SER A 235 23.68 -17.19 -29.64
C SER A 235 23.20 -17.28 -31.08
N ASP A 236 22.29 -16.38 -31.50
CA ASP A 236 21.83 -16.30 -32.89
C ASP A 236 22.94 -15.89 -33.86
N VAL A 237 23.78 -14.91 -33.49
CA VAL A 237 24.90 -14.44 -34.34
C VAL A 237 26.02 -15.49 -34.45
N GLY A 238 26.15 -16.39 -33.46
CA GLY A 238 27.15 -17.46 -33.45
C GLY A 238 26.72 -18.76 -34.14
N ALA A 239 25.49 -18.83 -34.69
CA ALA A 239 25.03 -20.00 -35.44
C ALA A 239 25.65 -19.99 -36.85
N PRO A 240 26.34 -21.06 -37.30
CA PRO A 240 26.83 -21.14 -38.66
C PRO A 240 25.64 -21.11 -39.63
N ILE A 241 25.71 -20.25 -40.64
CA ILE A 241 24.76 -20.21 -41.74
C ILE A 241 24.73 -21.61 -42.37
N PRO A 242 23.59 -22.33 -42.42
CA PRO A 242 23.53 -23.56 -43.18
C PRO A 242 23.74 -23.20 -44.65
N MET A 243 24.92 -23.50 -45.18
CA MET A 243 25.14 -23.46 -46.63
C MET A 243 24.17 -24.46 -47.25
N LYS A 244 23.18 -23.93 -47.95
CA LYS A 244 22.28 -24.72 -48.78
C LYS A 244 23.10 -25.18 -49.98
N GLY A 245 23.64 -26.40 -49.90
CA GLY A 245 24.25 -27.07 -51.04
C GLY A 245 23.19 -27.28 -52.11
N TYR A 246 23.44 -26.71 -53.29
CA TYR A 246 22.73 -26.99 -54.54
C TYR A 246 23.58 -27.94 -55.37
#